data_AF-A0A9D2CVU6-F1
#
_entry.id   AF-A0A9D2CVU6-F1
#
_cell.length_a   1.000
_cell.length_b   1.000
_cell.length_c   1.000
_cell.angle_alpha   90.00
_cell.angle_beta   90.00
_cell.angle_gamma   90.00
#
_symmetry.space_group_name_H-M   'P 1'
#
loop_
_entity.id
_entity.type
_entity.pdbx_description
1 polymer ?
#
loop_
_entity_poly.entity_id
_entity_poly.type
_entity_poly.pdbx_seq_one_letter_code
_entity_poly.pdbx_strand_id
1 'polypeptide(L)'
;MAIQDDKVRDAVLKVALGFRVEEVTEEYDARDGELKLVKRRETHKDIPPDLKAAKLLLEGADYSALSDEELEAERAKLIRALGEENKEKLQ
;
A
#
# COMPACT_ATOMS: atom_id res chain seq x y z
N MET A 1 -13.86 -1.39 -8.85
CA MET A 1 -13.03 -0.36 -8.18
C MET A 1 -11.99 -0.95 -7.21
N ALA A 2 -11.84 -2.28 -7.09
CA ALA A 2 -11.01 -2.91 -6.04
C ALA A 2 -9.48 -2.93 -6.31
N ILE A 3 -9.04 -2.85 -7.57
CA ILE A 3 -7.62 -3.06 -7.93
C ILE A 3 -6.68 -1.97 -7.38
N GLN A 4 -7.19 -0.78 -7.06
CA GLN A 4 -6.38 0.31 -6.48
C GLN A 4 -6.19 0.15 -4.97
N ASP A 5 -7.17 -0.39 -4.25
CA ASP A 5 -7.09 -0.57 -2.79
C ASP A 5 -6.05 -1.63 -2.41
N ASP A 6 -5.98 -2.74 -3.13
CA ASP A 6 -5.04 -3.83 -2.83
C ASP A 6 -3.58 -3.38 -2.99
N LYS A 7 -3.27 -2.63 -4.06
CA LYS A 7 -1.91 -2.11 -4.30
C LYS A 7 -1.48 -1.09 -3.24
N VAL A 8 -2.42 -0.25 -2.81
CA VAL A 8 -2.14 0.73 -1.74
C VAL A 8 -1.91 0.00 -0.42
N ARG A 9 -2.73 -1.00 -0.11
CA ARG A 9 -2.58 -1.83 1.09
C ARG A 9 -1.24 -2.56 1.11
N ASP A 10 -0.82 -3.15 0.00
CA ASP A 10 0.48 -3.82 -0.12
C ASP A 10 1.65 -2.85 0.06
N ALA A 11 1.54 -1.63 -0.48
CA ALA A 11 2.55 -0.60 -0.29
C ALA A 11 2.66 -0.18 1.19
N VAL A 12 1.52 0.02 1.87
CA VAL A 12 1.50 0.34 3.30
C VAL A 12 2.06 -0.83 4.12
N LEU A 13 1.75 -2.07 3.76
CA LEU A 13 2.30 -3.26 4.41
C LEU A 13 3.82 -3.35 4.29
N LYS A 14 4.36 -3.06 3.09
CA LYS A 14 5.81 -3.03 2.86
C LYS A 14 6.51 -2.00 3.74
N VAL A 15 5.91 -0.83 3.94
CA VAL A 15 6.44 0.22 4.82
C VAL A 15 6.29 -0.17 6.29
N ALA A 16 5.16 -0.74 6.68
CA ALA A 16 4.91 -1.20 8.04
C ALA A 16 5.92 -2.25 8.52
N LEU A 17 6.33 -3.15 7.63
CA LEU A 17 7.29 -4.22 7.93
C LEU A 17 8.75 -3.81 7.78
N GLY A 18 9.02 -2.67 7.13
CA GLY A 18 10.37 -2.29 6.72
C GLY A 18 10.85 -3.10 5.51
N PHE A 19 11.80 -2.54 4.78
CA PHE A 19 12.33 -3.18 3.58
C PHE A 19 13.72 -2.64 3.23
N ARG A 20 14.44 -3.39 2.40
CA ARG A 20 15.73 -2.97 1.85
C ARG A 20 15.55 -2.43 0.44
N VAL A 21 16.21 -1.31 0.16
CA VAL A 21 16.28 -0.71 -1.18
C VAL A 21 17.67 -0.90 -1.72
N GLU A 22 17.76 -1.38 -2.96
CA GLU A 22 19.01 -1.50 -3.69
C GLU A 22 18.97 -0.51 -4.86
N GLU A 23 19.98 0.35 -4.92
CA GLU A 23 20.10 1.41 -5.91
C GLU A 23 21.40 1.19 -6.68
N VAL A 24 21.29 0.94 -7.98
CA VAL A 24 22.43 0.75 -8.88
C VAL A 24 22.53 1.98 -9.78
N THR A 25 23.63 2.72 -9.65
CA THR A 25 23.95 3.85 -10.53
C THR A 25 25.07 3.45 -11.48
N GLU A 26 24.83 3.58 -12.77
CA GLU A 26 25.79 3.26 -13.83
C GLU A 26 26.10 4.53 -14.64
N GLU A 27 27.36 4.96 -14.63
CA GLU A 27 27.85 6.09 -15.40
C GLU A 27 28.50 5.57 -16.70
N TYR A 28 28.05 6.08 -17.84
CA TYR A 28 28.54 5.72 -19.18
C TYR A 28 29.26 6.91 -19.81
N ASP A 29 30.41 6.67 -20.43
CA ASP A 29 31.19 7.66 -21.19
C ASP A 29 31.21 7.26 -22.67
N ALA A 30 31.14 8.24 -23.55
CA ALA A 30 31.14 8.03 -25.00
C ALA A 30 32.52 8.39 -25.54
N ARG A 31 33.37 7.37 -25.70
CA ARG A 31 34.66 7.51 -26.40
C ARG A 31 34.62 6.69 -27.68
N ASP A 32 35.07 7.30 -28.78
CA ASP A 32 35.11 6.70 -30.12
C ASP A 32 33.76 6.17 -30.65
N GLY A 33 32.64 6.78 -30.25
CA GLY A 33 31.30 6.41 -30.74
C GLY A 33 30.67 5.20 -30.04
N GLU A 34 31.36 4.58 -29.08
CA GLU A 34 30.82 3.50 -28.24
C GLU A 34 30.55 3.99 -26.81
N LEU A 35 29.37 3.66 -26.28
CA LEU A 35 29.02 3.88 -24.87
C LEU A 35 29.73 2.82 -24.01
N LYS A 36 30.73 3.24 -23.23
CA LYS A 36 31.41 2.35 -22.27
C LYS A 36 30.97 2.68 -20.85
N LEU A 37 30.61 1.65 -20.09
CA LEU A 37 30.37 1.76 -18.65
C LEU A 37 31.69 2.14 -17.96
N VAL A 38 31.73 3.30 -17.33
CA VAL A 38 32.93 3.82 -16.66
C VAL A 38 32.88 3.55 -15.16
N LYS A 39 31.68 3.53 -14.58
CA LYS A 39 31.53 3.37 -13.14
C LYS A 39 30.17 2.79 -12.81
N ARG A 40 30.15 1.81 -11.92
CA ARG A 40 28.94 1.27 -11.31
C ARG A 40 29.03 1.44 -9.80
N ARG A 41 27.98 2.01 -9.19
CA ARG A 41 27.84 2.17 -7.75
C ARG A 41 26.58 1.48 -7.28
N GLU A 42 26.73 0.54 -6.37
CA GLU A 42 25.62 -0.15 -5.71
C GLU A 42 25.46 0.40 -4.30
N THR A 43 24.25 0.83 -3.96
CA THR A 43 23.91 1.37 -2.65
C THR A 43 22.75 0.59 -2.08
N HIS A 44 22.92 0.04 -0.88
CA HIS A 44 21.84 -0.61 -0.15
C HIS A 44 21.40 0.28 1.01
N LYS A 45 20.09 0.58 1.08
CA LYS A 45 19.48 1.37 2.15
C LYS A 45 18.47 0.49 2.89
N ASP A 46 18.67 0.31 4.18
CA ASP A 46 17.69 -0.38 5.03
C ASP A 46 16.67 0.64 5.53
N ILE A 47 15.40 0.42 5.18
CA ILE A 47 14.27 1.21 5.67
C ILE A 47 13.66 0.43 6.85
N PRO A 48 13.72 0.98 8.07
CA PRO A 48 13.19 0.29 9.24
C PRO A 48 11.66 0.19 9.18
N PRO A 49 11.06 -0.74 9.94
CA PRO A 49 9.61 -0.83 10.11
C PRO A 49 9.00 0.49 10.62
N ASP A 50 7.88 0.91 10.03
CA ASP A 50 7.15 2.12 10.45
C ASP A 50 5.92 1.77 11.30
N LEU A 51 5.94 2.19 12.57
CA LEU A 51 4.86 1.95 13.52
C LEU A 51 3.53 2.65 13.12
N LYS A 52 3.58 3.80 12.46
CA LYS A 52 2.38 4.51 11.99
C LYS A 52 1.71 3.74 10.86
N ALA A 53 2.49 3.20 9.92
CA ALA A 53 1.97 2.35 8.85
C ALA A 53 1.36 1.05 9.42
N ALA A 54 2.02 0.45 10.42
CA ALA A 54 1.48 -0.71 11.13
C ALA A 54 0.16 -0.36 11.85
N LYS A 55 0.09 0.79 12.53
CA LYS A 55 -1.14 1.25 13.21
C LYS A 55 -2.29 1.46 12.22
N LEU A 56 -2.03 2.07 11.06
CA LEU A 56 -3.04 2.27 10.03
C LEU A 56 -3.65 0.96 9.51
N LEU A 57 -2.85 -0.11 9.42
CA LEU A 57 -3.33 -1.43 8.99
C LEU A 57 -4.08 -2.19 10.09
N LEU A 58 -3.78 -1.87 11.36
CA LEU A 58 -4.38 -2.50 12.54
C LEU A 58 -5.61 -1.74 13.05
N GLU A 59 -5.72 -0.44 12.74
CA GLU A 59 -6.91 0.36 13.02
C GLU A 59 -8.08 -0.17 12.17
N GLY A 60 -8.92 -0.98 12.82
CA GLY A 60 -10.28 -1.22 12.35
C GLY A 60 -11.14 0.03 12.55
N ALA A 61 -12.32 0.06 11.96
CA ALA A 61 -13.31 1.08 12.29
C ALA A 61 -13.66 0.99 13.77
N ASP A 62 -13.33 2.03 14.55
CA ASP A 62 -13.72 2.14 15.94
C ASP A 62 -15.16 2.66 16.03
N TYR A 63 -16.10 1.72 16.01
CA TYR A 63 -17.53 2.03 16.12
C TYR A 63 -17.93 2.52 17.52
N SER A 64 -17.06 2.36 18.55
CA SER A 64 -17.41 2.75 19.92
C SER A 64 -17.42 4.26 20.14
N ALA A 65 -16.81 5.02 19.23
CA ALA A 65 -16.73 6.48 19.28
C ALA A 65 -17.86 7.20 18.49
N LEU A 66 -18.72 6.44 17.79
CA LEU A 66 -19.81 7.00 16.96
C LEU A 66 -21.07 7.25 17.80
N SER A 67 -21.87 8.25 17.40
CA SER A 67 -23.21 8.45 17.99
C SER A 67 -24.20 7.36 17.56
N ASP A 68 -25.32 7.24 18.27
CA ASP A 68 -26.39 6.30 17.91
C ASP A 68 -26.91 6.52 16.47
N GLU A 69 -27.02 7.78 16.03
CA GLU A 69 -27.42 8.13 14.67
C GLU A 69 -26.37 7.71 13.62
N GLU A 70 -25.09 7.91 13.91
CA GLU A 70 -23.99 7.52 13.03
C GLU A 70 -23.88 5.99 12.92
N LEU A 71 -24.11 5.27 14.02
CA LEU A 71 -24.15 3.81 14.06
C LEU A 71 -25.31 3.25 13.23
N GLU A 72 -26.51 3.81 13.33
CA GLU A 72 -27.65 3.38 12.50
C GLU A 72 -27.42 3.67 11.01
N ALA A 73 -26.81 4.80 10.67
CA ALA A 73 -26.45 5.12 9.29
C ALA A 73 -25.47 4.08 8.72
N GLU A 74 -24.44 3.71 9.49
CA GLU A 74 -23.44 2.74 9.04
C GLU A 74 -24.01 1.32 9.00
N ARG A 75 -24.90 0.96 9.95
CA ARG A 75 -25.68 -0.28 9.91
C ARG A 75 -26.51 -0.40 8.63
N ALA A 76 -27.26 0.65 8.28
CA ALA A 76 -28.11 0.67 7.08
C ALA A 76 -27.27 0.52 5.79
N LYS A 77 -26.13 1.20 5.73
CA LYS A 77 -25.17 1.09 4.61
C LYS A 77 -24.61 -0.33 4.48
N LEU A 78 -24.19 -0.94 5.58
CA LEU A 78 -23.65 -2.32 5.58
C LEU A 78 -24.70 -3.34 5.16
N ILE A 79 -25.95 -3.23 5.64
CA ILE A 79 -27.05 -4.10 5.22
C ILE A 79 -27.30 -3.99 3.72
N ARG A 80 -27.26 -2.78 3.15
CA ARG A 80 -27.41 -2.58 1.70
C ARG A 80 -26.29 -3.25 0.92
N ALA A 81 -25.04 -3.05 1.32
CA ALA A 81 -23.88 -3.66 0.67
C ALA A 81 -23.94 -5.19 0.67
N LEU A 82 -24.30 -5.81 1.80
CA LEU A 82 -24.49 -7.26 1.89
C LEU A 82 -25.64 -7.76 1.01
N GLY A 83 -26.71 -6.98 0.90
CA GLY A 83 -27.84 -7.29 0.00
C GLY A 83 -27.45 -7.24 -1.48
N GLU A 84 -26.57 -6.31 -1.87
CA GLU A 84 -26.04 -6.19 -3.23
C GLU A 84 -25.06 -7.33 -3.55
N GLU A 85 -24.12 -7.63 -2.65
CA GLU A 85 -23.16 -8.71 -2.81
C GLU A 85 -23.84 -10.09 -2.89
N ASN A 86 -24.87 -10.33 -2.06
CA ASN A 86 -25.64 -11.56 -2.13
C ASN A 86 -26.44 -11.70 -3.42
N LYS A 87 -26.85 -10.60 -4.06
CA LYS A 87 -27.52 -10.63 -5.37
C LYS A 87 -26.53 -10.94 -6.48
N GLU A 88 -25.32 -10.39 -6.44
CA GLU A 88 -24.26 -10.68 -7.41
C GLU A 88 -23.77 -12.13 -7.31
N LYS A 89 -23.69 -12.71 -6.12
CA LYS A 89 -23.29 -14.12 -5.93
C LYS A 89 -24.36 -15.15 -6.33
N LEU A 90 -25.61 -14.72 -6.51
CA LEU A 90 -26.73 -15.57 -6.90
C LEU A 90 -27.06 -15.50 -8.40
N GLN A 91 -26.31 -14.71 -9.17
CA GLN A 91 -26.37 -14.59 -10.63
C GLN A 91 -25.23 -15.36 -11.28
#